data_AF-A0A7X3R7S5-F1
#
_entry.id   AF-A0A7X3R7S5-F1
#
_cell.length_a   1.000
_cell.length_b   1.000
_cell.length_c   1.000
_cell.angle_alpha   90.00
_cell.angle_beta   90.00
_cell.angle_gamma   90.00
#
_symmetry.space_group_name_H-M   'P 1'
#
loop_
_entity.id
_entity.type
_entity.pdbx_description
1 polymer ?
#
loop_
_entity_poly.entity_id
_entity_poly.type
_entity_poly.pdbx_seq_one_letter_code
_entity_poly.pdbx_strand_id
1 'polypeptide(L)' 'HPRGREGTVFVTIEDESGHVQTILWPRAFAQCRRELGSNVVKVKGVVSRWDGTTNVIVSDVKALRLGVTMPPAHDWR' A
#
# COMPACT_ATOMS: atom_id res chain seq x y z
N HIS A 1 -11.73 1.87 -8.65
CA HIS A 1 -11.42 1.02 -7.47
C HIS A 1 -12.54 0.01 -7.15
N PRO A 2 -12.30 -1.31 -7.12
CA PRO A 2 -13.28 -2.27 -6.63
C PRO A 2 -13.34 -2.14 -5.10
N ARG A 3 -14.49 -1.68 -4.59
CA ARG A 3 -14.72 -1.54 -3.14
C ARG A 3 -15.04 -2.93 -2.59
N GLY A 4 -14.01 -3.67 -2.18
CA GLY A 4 -14.20 -4.73 -1.20
C GLY A 4 -14.87 -4.16 0.06
N ARG A 5 -15.71 -4.96 0.73
CA ARG A 5 -16.46 -4.67 1.98
C ARG A 5 -16.20 -3.26 2.55
N GLU A 6 -17.18 -2.38 2.36
CA GLU A 6 -17.18 -0.92 2.57
C GLU A 6 -15.90 -0.34 3.22
N GLY A 7 -15.02 0.21 2.37
CA GLY A 7 -13.85 1.00 2.80
C GLY A 7 -12.53 0.22 2.86
N THR A 8 -12.49 -1.03 2.42
CA THR A 8 -11.23 -1.75 2.20
C THR A 8 -10.52 -1.16 0.97
N VAL A 9 -9.25 -0.83 1.11
CA VAL A 9 -8.41 -0.25 0.06
C VAL A 9 -7.30 -1.24 -0.29
N PHE A 10 -7.08 -1.41 -1.60
CA PHE A 10 -5.99 -2.22 -2.14
C PHE A 10 -4.95 -1.29 -2.75
N VAL A 11 -3.69 -1.42 -2.33
CA VAL A 11 -2.57 -0.64 -2.86
C VAL A 11 -1.50 -1.61 -3.36
N THR A 12 -1.06 -1.43 -4.60
CA THR A 12 0.09 -2.15 -5.16
C THR A 12 1.35 -1.37 -4.83
N ILE A 13 2.36 -2.05 -4.29
CA ILE A 13 3.69 -1.49 -4.08
C ILE A 13 4.65 -2.20 -5.03
N GLU A 14 5.43 -1.41 -5.75
CA GLU A 14 6.43 -1.89 -6.70
C GLU A 14 7.83 -1.64 -6.12
N ASP A 15 8.72 -2.61 -6.26
CA ASP A 15 10.14 -2.53 -5.96
C ASP A 15 10.96 -3.26 -7.04
N GLU A 16 12.29 -3.31 -6.88
CA GLU A 16 13.19 -3.93 -7.86
C GLU A 16 12.97 -5.44 -8.03
N SER A 17 12.29 -6.09 -7.08
CA SER A 17 11.99 -7.53 -7.09
C SER A 17 10.62 -7.85 -7.68
N GLY A 18 9.77 -6.84 -7.92
CA GLY A 18 8.46 -6.98 -8.53
C GLY A 18 7.41 -6.11 -7.86
N HIS A 19 6.22 -6.66 -7.64
CA HIS A 19 5.14 -5.96 -6.94
C HIS A 19 4.50 -6.82 -5.86
N VAL A 20 3.94 -6.16 -4.85
CA VAL A 20 3.13 -6.79 -3.80
C VAL A 20 1.82 -6.05 -3.63
N GLN A 21 0.72 -6.79 -3.58
CA GLN A 21 -0.58 -6.21 -3.28
C GLN A 21 -0.76 -6.10 -1.76
N THR A 22 -1.18 -4.93 -1.31
CA THR A 22 -1.41 -4.64 0.11
C THR A 22 -2.87 -4.35 0.36
N ILE A 23 -3.37 -4.81 1.50
CA ILE A 23 -4.77 -4.69 1.90
C ILE A 23 -4.82 -3.80 3.14
N LEU A 24 -5.52 -2.67 3.00
CA LEU A 24 -5.81 -1.76 4.10
C LEU A 24 -7.28 -1.85 4.47
N TRP A 25 -7.55 -2.36 5.67
CA TRP A 25 -8.87 -2.26 6.27
C TRP A 25 -9.23 -0.78 6.54
N PRO A 26 -10.53 -0.42 6.60
CA PRO A 26 -10.97 0.98 6.71
C PRO A 26 -10.24 1.79 7.80
N ARG A 27 -10.02 1.19 8.98
CA ARG A 27 -9.31 1.81 10.09
C ARG A 27 -7.83 2.08 9.77
N ALA A 28 -7.13 1.12 9.18
CA ALA A 28 -5.73 1.26 8.81
C ALA A 28 -5.57 2.29 7.68
N PHE A 29 -6.45 2.25 6.69
CA PHE A 29 -6.47 3.24 5.61
C PHE A 29 -6.69 4.66 6.15
N ALA A 30 -7.68 4.86 7.03
CA ALA A 30 -7.94 6.17 7.62
C ALA A 30 -6.71 6.75 8.34
N GLN A 31 -5.91 5.91 8.99
CA GLN A 31 -4.68 6.31 9.68
C GLN A 31 -3.51 6.61 8.74
N CYS A 32 -3.42 5.90 7.60
CA CYS A 32 -2.25 5.91 6.72
C CYS A 32 -2.45 6.69 5.41
N ARG A 33 -3.66 7.21 5.14
CA ARG A 33 -4.04 7.81 3.84
C ARG A 33 -3.13 8.94 3.38
N ARG A 34 -2.52 9.68 4.31
CA ARG A 34 -1.63 10.80 3.98
C ARG A 34 -0.27 10.29 3.52
N GLU A 35 0.24 9.28 4.20
CA GLU A 35 1.54 8.66 3.94
C GLU A 35 1.52 7.90 2.61
N LEU A 36 0.39 7.26 2.27
CA LEU A 36 0.19 6.55 1.00
C LEU A 36 0.30 7.43 -0.25
N GLY A 37 0.12 8.74 -0.14
CA GLY A 37 0.32 9.68 -1.26
C GLY A 37 1.79 10.01 -1.54
N SER A 38 2.73 9.41 -0.80
CA SER A 38 4.16 9.63 -0.99
C SER A 38 4.74 8.67 -2.04
N ASN A 39 5.72 9.13 -2.83
CA ASN A 39 6.34 8.31 -3.88
C ASN A 39 7.06 7.07 -3.33
N VAL A 40 7.54 7.12 -2.09
CA VAL A 40 8.18 5.98 -1.42
C VAL A 40 7.62 5.84 -0.03
N VAL A 41 7.20 4.62 0.29
CA VAL A 41 6.63 4.28 1.59
C VAL A 41 7.27 3.01 2.12
N LYS A 42 7.42 2.96 3.44
CA LYS A 42 7.70 1.73 4.19
C LYS A 42 6.38 1.20 4.72
N VAL A 43 6.03 -0.03 4.35
CA VAL A 43 4.83 -0.71 4.85
C VAL A 43 5.19 -1.76 5.87
N LYS A 44 4.41 -1.82 6.95
CA LYS A 44 4.47 -2.86 7.97
C LYS A 44 3.13 -3.58 8.04
N GLY A 45 3.17 -4.90 8.00
CA GLY A 45 1.95 -5.71 8.03
C GLY A 45 2.24 -7.19 8.22
N VAL A 46 1.18 -7.99 8.09
CA VAL A 46 1.25 -9.45 8.14
C VAL A 46 1.14 -9.99 6.72
N VAL A 47 2.06 -10.88 6.35
CA VAL A 47 1.99 -11.61 5.07
C VAL A 47 0.83 -12.60 5.14
N SER A 48 -0.09 -12.49 4.19
CA SER A 48 -1.24 -13.37 4.03
C SER A 48 -1.09 -14.11 2.71
N ARG A 49 -1.04 -15.45 2.77
CA ARG A 49 -1.02 -16.32 1.59
C ARG A 49 -2.34 -17.04 1.48
N TRP A 50 -3.03 -16.86 0.35
CA TRP A 50 -4.29 -17.54 0.09
C TRP A 50 -4.45 -17.78 -1.41
N ASP A 51 -4.81 -19.01 -1.77
CA ASP A 51 -5.07 -19.44 -3.15
C ASP A 51 -4.02 -18.95 -4.17
N GLY A 52 -2.75 -19.26 -3.91
CA GLY A 52 -1.62 -18.86 -4.77
C GLY A 52 -1.25 -17.37 -4.74
N THR A 53 -2.00 -16.53 -4.03
CA THR A 53 -1.75 -15.09 -3.93
C THR A 53 -1.02 -14.77 -2.63
N THR A 54 -0.01 -13.89 -2.70
CA THR A 54 0.68 -13.33 -1.52
C THR A 54 0.33 -11.85 -1.38
N ASN A 55 -0.35 -11.50 -0.30
CA ASN A 55 -0.74 -10.13 0.03
C ASN A 55 -0.14 -9.70 1.37
N VAL A 56 -0.10 -8.40 1.62
CA VAL A 56 0.26 -7.87 2.95
C VAL A 56 -0.95 -7.16 3.56
N ILE A 57 -1.41 -7.63 4.72
CA ILE A 57 -2.42 -6.94 5.52
C ILE A 57 -1.72 -5.84 6.31
N VAL A 58 -1.99 -4.59 5.97
CA VAL A 58 -1.24 -3.43 6.46
C VAL A 58 -1.68 -3.03 7.87
N SER A 59 -0.68 -2.77 8.71
CA SER A 59 -0.83 -2.24 10.08
C SER A 59 -0.30 -0.83 10.26
N ASP A 60 0.70 -0.42 9.46
CA ASP A 60 1.32 0.91 9.50
C ASP A 60 1.99 1.23 8.16
N VAL A 61 2.03 2.52 7.81
CA VAL A 61 2.69 3.05 6.61
C VAL A 61 3.46 4.31 7.01
N LYS A 62 4.71 4.40 6.57
CA LYS A 62 5.54 5.60 6.77
C LYS A 62 6.09 6.10 5.44
N ALA A 63 5.89 7.37 5.15
CA ALA A 63 6.55 8.03 4.03
C ALA A 63 8.06 8.06 4.25
N LEU A 64 8.83 7.66 3.23
CA LEU A 64 10.27 7.78 3.22
C LEU A 64 10.65 9.03 2.43
N ARG A 65 11.45 9.91 3.05
CA ARG A 65 12.03 11.06 2.35
C ARG A 65 13.35 10.63 1.74
N LEU A 66 13.37 10.53 0.42
CA LEU A 66 14.60 10.30 -0.32
C LEU A 66 15.20 11.65 -0.73
N GLY A 67 16.52 11.76 -0.71
CA GLY A 67 17.26 12.94 -1.18
C GLY A 67 17.31 13.06 -2.71
N VAL A 68 16.42 12.37 -3.43
CA VAL A 68 16.37 12.30 -4.89
C VAL A 68 14.95 12.59 -5.36
N THR A 69 14.83 13.25 -6.51
CA THR A 69 13.54 13.55 -7.14
C THR A 69 12.94 12.25 -7.68
N MET A 70 11.81 11.84 -7.10
CA MET A 70 11.06 10.66 -7.56
C MET A 70 9.92 11.08 -8.48
N PRO A 71 9.60 10.29 -9.52
CA PRO A 71 8.39 10.49 -10.33
C PRO A 71 7.15 10.43 -9.42
N PRO A 72 6.07 11.15 -9.77
CA PRO A 72 4.85 11.15 -8.98
C PRO A 72 4.26 9.73 -8.88
N ALA A 73 3.77 9.39 -7.68
CA ALA A 73 3.00 8.16 -7.48
C ALA A 73 1.80 8.12 -8.43
N HIS A 74 1.60 6.99 -9.10
CA HIS A 74 0.52 6.81 -10.06
C HIS A 74 -0.79 6.50 -9.35
N ASP A 75 -1.72 7.46 -9.33
CA ASP A 75 -3.10 7.22 -8.94
C ASP A 75 -3.88 6.68 -10.15
N TRP A 76 -4.20 5.39 -10.14
CA TRP A 76 -5.14 4.82 -11.09
C TRP A 76 -6.56 5.28 -10.72
N ARG A 77 -7.08 6.29 -11.44
CA ARG A 77 -8.49 6.73 -11.35
C ARG A 77 -9.40 5.77 -12.10
#